data_AF-A0A0D7AH16-F1
#
_entry.id   AF-A0A0D7AH16-F1
#
_cell.length_a   1.000
_cell.length_b   1.000
_cell.length_c   1.000
_cell.angle_alpha   90.00
_cell.angle_beta   90.00
_cell.angle_gamma   90.00
#
_symmetry.space_group_name_H-M   'P 1'
#
loop_
_entity.id
_entity.type
_entity.pdbx_description
1 polymer ?
#
loop_
_entity_poly.entity_id
_entity_poly.type
_entity_poly.pdbx_seq_one_letter_code
_entity_poly.pdbx_strand_id
1 'polypeptide(L)'
;IGHLHWYLEGFLQRDVAFGNVLRLKIPQLFINRSLAFLGKYLDTCSGFINDADLAVEWRKVRVPGKDRSGTLPFLSLRILEEWCENQPVVQTAIDDLASFFWVLL
;
A
#
# COMPACT_ATOMS: atom_id res chain seq x y z
N ILE A 1 -8.53 7.80 -2.96
CA ILE A 1 -7.17 7.87 -2.36
C ILE A 1 -6.48 6.53 -2.65
N GLY A 2 -5.32 6.56 -3.30
CA GLY A 2 -4.60 5.34 -3.73
C GLY A 2 -3.16 5.30 -3.20
N HIS A 3 -2.47 4.19 -3.44
CA HIS A 3 -1.13 3.93 -2.89
C HIS A 3 -0.11 5.02 -3.24
N LEU A 4 -0.11 5.49 -4.49
CA LEU A 4 0.78 6.58 -4.91
C LEU A 4 0.59 7.86 -4.08
N HIS A 5 -0.64 8.19 -3.70
CA HIS A 5 -0.90 9.35 -2.85
C HIS A 5 -0.27 9.16 -1.47
N TRP A 6 -0.49 8.01 -0.82
CA TRP A 6 0.12 7.68 0.47
C TRP A 6 1.65 7.77 0.43
N TYR A 7 2.25 7.19 -0.61
CA TYR A 7 3.71 7.21 -0.78
C TYR A 7 4.25 8.65 -0.91
N LEU A 8 3.61 9.49 -1.72
CA LEU A 8 3.98 10.90 -1.90
C LEU A 8 3.79 11.73 -0.63
N GLU A 9 2.79 11.42 0.19
CA GLU A 9 2.58 12.03 1.51
C GLU A 9 3.56 11.48 2.57
N GLY A 10 4.40 10.49 2.23
CA GLY A 10 5.44 9.99 3.13
C GLY A 10 5.06 8.74 3.94
N PHE A 11 3.99 8.04 3.56
CA PHE A 11 3.47 6.88 4.27
C PHE A 11 3.54 5.58 3.44
N LEU A 12 3.66 4.45 4.14
CA LEU A 12 3.49 3.08 3.61
C LEU A 12 2.23 2.49 4.23
N GLN A 13 1.46 1.73 3.46
CA GLN A 13 0.18 1.20 3.95
C GLN A 13 0.35 -0.15 4.67
N ARG A 14 1.27 -1.03 4.20
CA ARG A 14 1.69 -2.29 4.85
C ARG A 14 0.64 -3.39 5.01
N ASP A 15 -0.55 -3.23 4.47
CA ASP A 15 -1.63 -4.20 4.49
C ASP A 15 -2.56 -4.07 3.27
N VAL A 16 -1.98 -4.09 2.07
CA VAL A 16 -2.75 -4.05 0.83
C VAL A 16 -3.30 -5.46 0.59
N ALA A 17 -4.61 -5.61 0.68
CA ALA A 17 -5.33 -6.89 0.54
C ALA A 17 -6.69 -6.68 -0.11
N PHE A 18 -7.36 -7.75 -0.58
CA PHE A 18 -8.71 -7.64 -1.19
C PHE A 18 -9.70 -6.89 -0.30
N GLY A 19 -9.70 -7.17 1.01
CA GLY A 19 -10.58 -6.52 1.97
C GLY A 19 -10.32 -5.01 2.10
N ASN A 20 -9.13 -4.57 1.70
CA ASN A 20 -8.67 -3.21 1.89
C ASN A 20 -8.72 -2.35 0.61
N VAL A 21 -9.25 -2.90 -0.48
CA VAL A 21 -9.47 -2.20 -1.75
C VAL A 21 -10.97 -2.02 -1.97
N LEU A 22 -11.48 -0.82 -1.71
CA LEU A 22 -12.89 -0.52 -1.82
C LEU A 22 -13.22 0.04 -3.21
N ARG A 23 -14.20 -0.58 -3.87
CA ARG A 23 -14.75 -0.10 -5.15
C ARG A 23 -15.97 0.77 -4.91
N LEU A 24 -15.99 1.94 -5.52
CA LEU A 24 -17.17 2.81 -5.54
C LEU A 24 -18.20 2.26 -6.52
N LYS A 25 -19.48 2.26 -6.10
CA LYS A 25 -20.60 1.88 -6.99
C LYS A 25 -20.70 2.81 -8.19
N ILE A 26 -20.41 4.10 -7.98
CA ILE A 26 -20.41 5.14 -9.00
C ILE A 26 -19.05 5.85 -8.92
N PRO A 27 -18.21 5.78 -9.96
CA PRO A 27 -16.95 6.50 -10.01
C PRO A 27 -17.15 8.00 -9.80
N GLN A 28 -16.25 8.61 -9.04
CA GLN A 28 -16.31 10.04 -8.72
C GLN A 28 -15.26 10.80 -9.52
N LEU A 29 -15.59 12.01 -9.97
CA LEU A 29 -14.62 12.85 -10.66
C LEU A 29 -13.46 13.18 -9.70
N PHE A 30 -12.22 13.00 -10.14
CA PHE A 30 -11.05 13.21 -9.30
C PHE A 30 -10.08 14.15 -10.01
N ILE A 31 -9.99 15.38 -9.49
CA ILE A 31 -9.07 16.39 -9.99
C ILE A 31 -7.90 16.46 -9.03
N ASN A 32 -6.80 15.79 -9.37
CA ASN A 32 -5.56 15.93 -8.61
C ASN A 32 -4.55 16.79 -9.37
N ARG A 33 -4.32 18.00 -8.86
CA ARG A 33 -3.34 18.93 -9.42
C ARG A 33 -1.89 18.45 -9.28
N SER A 34 -1.57 17.69 -8.21
CA SER A 34 -0.21 17.19 -8.00
C SER A 34 0.14 15.98 -8.88
N LEU A 35 -0.88 15.30 -9.43
CA LEU A 35 -0.72 14.16 -10.34
C LEU A 35 -1.24 14.47 -11.76
N ALA A 36 -1.22 15.74 -12.17
CA ALA A 36 -1.75 16.17 -13.46
C ALA A 36 -1.13 15.42 -14.66
N PHE A 37 0.13 14.99 -14.56
CA PHE A 37 0.81 14.19 -15.59
C PHE A 37 0.17 12.80 -15.82
N LEU A 38 -0.60 12.30 -14.85
CA LEU A 38 -1.38 11.06 -14.95
C LEU A 38 -2.87 11.32 -15.24
N GLY A 39 -3.27 12.56 -15.54
CA GLY A 39 -4.68 12.98 -15.64
C GLY A 39 -5.55 12.01 -16.44
N LYS A 40 -5.11 11.63 -17.64
CA LYS A 40 -5.84 10.68 -18.52
C LYS A 40 -6.15 9.31 -17.91
N TYR A 41 -5.45 8.92 -16.84
CA TYR A 41 -5.67 7.68 -16.09
C TYR A 41 -6.36 7.90 -14.74
N LEU A 42 -6.42 9.14 -14.25
CA LEU A 42 -6.88 9.50 -12.91
C LEU A 42 -8.09 10.45 -12.91
N ASP A 43 -8.69 10.77 -14.07
CA ASP A 43 -9.84 11.69 -14.18
C ASP A 43 -11.05 11.23 -13.35
N THR A 44 -11.17 9.93 -13.11
CA THR A 44 -12.21 9.34 -12.26
C THR A 44 -11.61 8.42 -11.19
N CYS A 45 -12.05 8.61 -9.95
CA CYS A 45 -11.80 7.71 -8.83
C CYS A 45 -12.87 6.61 -8.81
N SER A 46 -12.47 5.39 -9.17
CA SER A 46 -13.34 4.20 -9.12
C SER A 46 -13.28 3.46 -7.79
N GLY A 47 -12.37 3.86 -6.90
CA GLY A 47 -12.13 3.16 -5.64
C GLY A 47 -11.00 3.80 -4.84
N PHE A 48 -10.79 3.29 -3.64
CA PHE A 48 -9.76 3.75 -2.73
C PHE A 48 -9.27 2.63 -1.82
N ILE A 49 -8.07 2.81 -1.29
CA ILE A 49 -7.50 1.94 -0.27
C ILE A 49 -7.96 2.47 1.09
N ASN A 50 -8.46 1.58 1.95
CA ASN A 50 -8.80 1.88 3.34
C ASN A 50 -7.80 1.17 4.28
N ASP A 51 -8.15 1.09 5.56
CA ASP A 51 -7.40 0.41 6.62
C ASP A 51 -5.94 0.87 6.69
N ALA A 52 -5.76 1.99 7.41
CA ALA A 52 -4.47 2.62 7.60
C ALA A 52 -3.92 2.42 9.02
N ASP A 53 -4.49 1.51 9.80
CA ASP A 53 -4.11 1.30 11.20
C ASP A 53 -2.67 0.77 11.31
N LEU A 54 -2.20 0.10 10.26
CA LEU A 54 -0.83 -0.40 10.14
C LEU A 54 0.10 0.56 9.37
N ALA A 55 -0.39 1.71 8.91
CA ALA A 55 0.41 2.62 8.10
C ALA A 55 1.56 3.26 8.91
N VAL A 56 2.70 3.49 8.25
CA VAL A 56 3.88 4.08 8.87
C VAL A 56 4.53 5.14 8.00
N GLU A 57 5.12 6.16 8.64
CA GLU A 57 5.93 7.16 7.95
C GLU A 57 7.27 6.57 7.49
N TRP A 58 7.53 6.54 6.19
CA TRP A 58 8.76 5.94 5.66
C TRP A 58 9.95 6.89 5.61
N ARG A 59 9.70 8.20 5.64
CA ARG A 59 10.75 9.23 5.64
C ARG A 59 11.48 9.33 6.98
N LYS A 60 10.90 8.76 8.04
CA LYS A 60 11.53 8.66 9.37
C LYS A 60 12.44 7.45 9.42
N VAL A 61 13.49 7.54 10.23
CA VAL A 61 14.34 6.37 10.53
C VAL A 61 13.48 5.32 11.21
N ARG A 62 13.39 4.13 10.60
CA ARG A 62 12.64 2.99 11.14
C ARG A 62 13.63 1.92 11.56
N VAL A 63 13.47 1.45 12.78
CA VAL A 63 14.17 0.28 13.29
C VAL A 63 13.42 -0.98 12.84
N PRO A 64 14.14 -2.04 12.43
CA PRO A 64 13.54 -3.35 12.20
C PRO A 64 12.80 -3.80 13.46
N GLY A 65 11.47 -3.86 13.37
CA GLY A 65 10.61 -4.33 14.45
C GLY A 65 10.38 -5.84 14.34
N LYS A 66 9.99 -6.47 15.46
CA LYS A 66 9.39 -7.80 15.43
C LYS A 66 7.91 -7.76 15.08
N ASP A 67 7.32 -6.57 15.01
CA ASP A 67 5.90 -6.38 14.74
C ASP A 67 5.60 -6.78 13.28
N ARG A 68 4.99 -7.95 13.17
CA ARG A 68 4.54 -8.54 11.92
C ARG A 68 3.20 -7.92 11.55
N SER A 69 3.15 -7.23 10.42
CA SER A 69 1.95 -6.56 9.91
C SER A 69 1.68 -6.94 8.46
N GLY A 70 0.39 -7.05 8.14
CA GLY A 70 -0.09 -7.35 6.80
C GLY A 70 -0.80 -8.70 6.70
N THR A 71 -1.64 -8.83 5.68
CA THR A 71 -2.42 -10.03 5.40
C THR A 71 -1.58 -11.07 4.67
N LEU A 72 -1.37 -12.26 5.26
CA LEU A 72 -0.39 -13.28 4.84
C LEU A 72 -0.34 -13.59 3.32
N PRO A 73 -1.47 -13.86 2.62
CA PRO A 73 -1.46 -14.09 1.18
C PRO A 73 -0.94 -12.93 0.31
N PHE A 74 -0.91 -11.71 0.84
CA PHE A 74 -0.55 -10.50 0.09
C PHE A 74 0.84 -9.96 0.45
N LEU A 75 1.58 -10.62 1.34
CA LEU A 75 2.92 -10.18 1.69
C LEU A 75 3.90 -10.39 0.51
N SER A 76 4.94 -9.57 0.46
CA SER A 76 6.06 -9.83 -0.44
C SER A 76 6.79 -11.12 -0.01
N LEU A 77 7.37 -11.84 -0.98
CA LEU A 77 8.11 -13.07 -0.70
C LEU A 77 9.25 -12.84 0.31
N ARG A 78 9.96 -11.72 0.16
CA ARG A 78 11.01 -11.31 1.11
C ARG A 78 10.49 -11.20 2.54
N ILE A 79 9.33 -10.58 2.77
CA ILE A 79 8.76 -10.45 4.12
C ILE A 79 8.38 -11.82 4.69
N LEU A 80 7.82 -12.70 3.85
CA LEU A 80 7.49 -14.06 4.26
C LEU A 80 8.73 -14.87 4.65
N GLU A 81 9.80 -14.79 3.86
CA GLU A 81 11.08 -15.46 4.14
C GLU A 81 11.68 -14.99 5.47
N GLU A 82 11.78 -13.66 5.66
CA GLU A 82 12.30 -13.07 6.89
C GLU A 82 11.44 -13.46 8.11
N TRP A 83 10.12 -13.57 7.97
CA TRP A 83 9.24 -14.03 9.04
C TRP A 83 9.42 -15.52 9.37
N CYS A 84 9.65 -16.36 8.35
CA CYS A 84 9.96 -17.78 8.53
C CYS A 84 11.28 -17.98 9.27
N GLU A 85 12.29 -17.17 8.95
CA GLU A 85 13.59 -17.18 9.62
C GLU A 85 13.60 -16.42 10.96
N ASN A 86 12.46 -15.84 11.32
CA ASN A 86 12.28 -15.00 12.52
C ASN A 86 13.27 -13.82 12.59
N GLN A 87 13.64 -13.30 11.43
CA GLN A 87 14.50 -12.14 11.26
C GLN A 87 13.68 -10.84 11.31
N PRO A 88 14.24 -9.78 11.91
CA PRO A 88 13.58 -8.49 11.93
C PRO A 88 13.73 -7.80 10.57
N VAL A 89 12.63 -7.28 10.02
CA VAL A 89 12.61 -6.71 8.67
C VAL A 89 11.90 -5.36 8.64
N VAL A 90 12.42 -4.44 7.82
CA VAL A 90 11.78 -3.15 7.53
C VAL A 90 11.05 -3.26 6.20
N GLN A 91 9.72 -3.24 6.26
CA GLN A 91 8.88 -3.13 5.06
C GLN A 91 9.15 -1.82 4.32
N THR A 92 9.12 -1.83 3.00
CA THR A 92 9.39 -0.71 2.11
C THR A 92 8.22 -0.51 1.16
N ALA A 93 8.24 0.56 0.35
CA ALA A 93 7.24 0.75 -0.70
C ALA A 93 7.23 -0.39 -1.73
N ILE A 94 8.35 -1.10 -1.92
CA ILE A 94 8.42 -2.26 -2.80
C ILE A 94 7.56 -3.41 -2.26
N ASP A 95 7.49 -3.55 -0.94
CA ASP A 95 6.68 -4.60 -0.30
C ASP A 95 5.18 -4.32 -0.48
N ASP A 96 4.73 -3.06 -0.39
CA ASP A 96 3.35 -2.68 -0.75
C ASP A 96 3.07 -2.92 -2.25
N LEU A 97 4.02 -2.64 -3.14
CA LEU A 97 3.88 -2.91 -4.58
C LEU A 97 3.75 -4.41 -4.87
N ALA A 98 4.48 -5.26 -4.13
CA ALA A 98 4.36 -6.71 -4.24
C ALA A 98 2.93 -7.18 -3.88
N SER A 99 2.31 -6.58 -2.87
CA SER A 99 0.92 -6.87 -2.50
C SER A 99 -0.09 -6.61 -3.63
N PHE A 100 0.13 -5.60 -4.46
CA PHE A 100 -0.74 -5.35 -5.61
C PHE A 100 -0.68 -6.45 -6.66
N PHE A 101 0.46 -7.14 -6.83
CA PHE A 101 0.50 -8.30 -7.73
C PHE A 101 -0.48 -9.39 -7.28
N TRP A 102 -0.55 -9.66 -5.97
CA TRP A 102 -1.46 -10.64 -5.41
C TRP A 102 -2.93 -10.20 -5.48
N VAL A 103 -3.23 -8.91 -5.34
CA VAL A 103 -4.59 -8.37 -5.53
C VAL A 103 -5.05 -8.44 -6.99
N LEU A 104 -4.12 -8.44 -7.95
CA LEU A 104 -4.45 -8.44 -9.39
C LEU A 104 -4.60 -9.85 -9.98
N LEU A 105 -4.24 -10.90 -9.23
CA LEU A 105 -4.42 -12.31 -9.59
C LEU A 105 -5.79 -12.83 -9.14
#